data_AF-A0A329SRM1-F1
#
_entry.id   AF-A0A329SRM1-F1
#
_cell.length_a   1.000
_cell.length_b   1.000
_cell.length_c   1.000
_cell.angle_alpha   90.00
_cell.angle_beta   90.00
_cell.angle_gamma   90.00
#
_symmetry.space_group_name_H-M   'P 1'
#
loop_
_entity.id
_entity.type
_entity.pdbx_description
1 polymer ?
#
loop_
_entity_poly.entity_id
_entity_poly.type
_entity_poly.pdbx_seq_one_letter_code
_entity_poly.pdbx_strand_id
1 'polypeptide(L)'
;MCPYYEELAAVFRGNKSREQVPTSRGSYDGDDADEDGQQSPNLPPVQSGMPEEVECDSKQHFESHTRRLLDVEFECKTIQLEAATICDVALSRKKMLDAGIDRDEVDRLLPQ
;
A
#
# COMPACT_ATOMS: atom_id res chain seq x y z
N MET A 1 16.62 -11.28 7.88
CA MET A 1 15.97 -10.00 8.26
C MET A 1 15.85 -9.15 7.00
N CYS A 2 14.75 -8.39 6.84
CA CYS A 2 14.60 -7.49 5.69
C CYS A 2 15.64 -6.36 5.77
N PRO A 3 16.48 -6.14 4.75
CA PRO A 3 17.54 -5.13 4.79
C PRO A 3 17.01 -3.69 4.88
N TYR A 4 15.75 -3.47 4.48
CA TYR A 4 15.08 -2.17 4.49
C TYR A 4 14.16 -1.95 5.70
N TYR A 5 14.22 -2.84 6.69
CA TYR A 5 13.31 -2.82 7.83
C TYR A 5 13.37 -1.49 8.62
N GLU A 6 14.58 -0.98 8.88
CA GLU A 6 14.76 0.25 9.67
C GLU A 6 14.25 1.50 8.94
N GLU A 7 14.41 1.54 7.61
CA GLU A 7 13.98 2.63 6.74
C GLU A 7 12.45 2.69 6.66
N LEU A 8 11.81 1.55 6.43
CA LEU A 8 10.35 1.45 6.39
C LEU A 8 9.73 1.72 7.78
N ALA A 9 10.38 1.23 8.84
CA ALA A 9 9.90 1.43 10.20
C ALA A 9 9.89 2.91 10.61
N ALA A 10 10.74 3.77 10.05
CA ALA A 10 10.72 5.21 10.32
C ALA A 10 9.40 5.88 9.87
N VAL A 11 8.86 5.46 8.73
CA VAL A 11 7.58 5.97 8.19
C VAL A 11 6.41 5.57 9.10
N PHE A 12 6.42 4.35 9.63
CA PHE A 12 5.37 3.85 10.54
C PHE A 12 5.54 4.31 12.01
N ARG A 13 6.76 4.69 12.42
CA ARG A 13 7.04 5.26 13.74
C ARG A 13 6.64 6.73 13.87
N GLY A 14 6.30 7.37 12.74
CA GLY A 14 5.69 8.70 12.59
C GLY A 14 5.94 9.67 13.73
N ASN A 15 7.05 10.43 13.70
CA ASN A 15 7.44 11.55 14.59
C ASN A 15 6.79 11.63 15.98
N LYS A 16 6.63 10.50 16.68
CA LYS A 16 6.32 10.51 18.10
C LYS A 16 7.66 10.69 18.77
N SER A 17 7.89 11.91 19.26
CA SER A 17 8.85 12.20 20.30
C SER A 17 8.85 11.03 21.28
N ARG A 18 9.95 10.29 21.26
CA ARG A 18 10.17 9.11 22.09
C ARG A 18 10.46 9.59 23.50
N GLU A 19 9.44 10.06 24.22
CA GLU A 19 9.46 10.00 25.67
C GLU A 19 9.08 8.57 26.07
N GLN A 20 10.06 7.92 26.68
CA GLN A 20 9.93 6.59 27.25
C GLN A 20 9.03 6.70 28.49
N VAL A 21 7.88 6.05 28.46
CA VAL A 21 7.14 5.74 29.69
C VAL A 21 7.63 4.37 30.18
N PRO A 22 8.22 4.26 31.38
CA PRO A 22 8.63 2.98 31.95
C PRO A 22 7.40 2.13 32.26
N THR A 23 7.46 0.85 31.93
CA THR A 23 6.46 -0.13 32.35
C THR A 23 6.46 -0.22 33.88
N SER A 24 5.39 0.25 34.53
CA SER A 24 5.05 -0.24 35.86
C SER A 24 3.55 -0.44 35.99
N ARG A 25 3.24 -1.56 36.61
CA ARG A 25 1.97 -2.24 36.73
C ARG A 25 1.22 -1.64 37.92
N GLY A 26 0.03 -1.09 37.75
CA GLY A 26 -0.74 -0.55 38.87
C GLY A 26 -2.02 0.16 38.41
N SER A 27 -3.04 0.08 39.25
CA SER A 27 -4.45 0.39 39.00
C SER A 27 -4.86 1.69 39.74
N TYR A 28 -6.12 2.11 39.55
CA TYR A 28 -6.97 3.05 40.35
C TYR A 28 -6.86 4.58 40.13
N ASP A 29 -8.05 5.20 40.21
CA ASP A 29 -8.49 6.61 40.07
C ASP A 29 -7.75 7.71 40.89
N GLY A 30 -7.88 8.98 40.46
CA GLY A 30 -7.79 10.15 41.34
C GLY A 30 -7.29 11.48 40.73
N ASP A 31 -7.96 12.58 41.12
CA ASP A 31 -7.91 13.99 40.66
C ASP A 31 -6.62 14.82 40.88
N ASP A 32 -6.60 15.99 40.19
CA ASP A 32 -6.07 17.34 40.51
C ASP A 32 -4.66 17.55 41.13
N ALA A 33 -3.85 18.43 40.49
CA ALA A 33 -3.24 19.64 41.09
C ALA A 33 -2.09 20.24 40.24
N ASP A 34 -2.12 21.57 40.08
CA ASP A 34 -1.05 22.44 39.60
C ASP A 34 0.13 22.53 40.60
N GLU A 35 1.39 22.63 40.12
CA GLU A 35 2.36 23.70 40.44
C GLU A 35 3.80 23.43 39.94
N ASP A 36 4.35 24.50 39.33
CA ASP A 36 5.70 25.08 39.41
C ASP A 36 7.01 24.26 39.27
N GLY A 37 7.97 24.87 38.54
CA GLY A 37 9.38 24.81 38.94
C GLY A 37 10.47 24.56 37.89
N GLN A 38 11.10 25.67 37.45
CA GLN A 38 12.57 25.83 37.29
C GLN A 38 13.28 25.54 35.94
N GLN A 39 13.44 26.62 35.17
CA GLN A 39 14.66 27.19 34.54
C GLN A 39 15.87 26.29 34.14
N SER A 40 16.14 26.22 32.81
CA SER A 40 17.39 26.51 32.02
C SER A 40 18.79 26.03 32.49
N PRO A 41 19.87 25.93 31.64
CA PRO A 41 20.06 26.52 30.30
C PRO A 41 20.89 25.71 29.23
N ASN A 42 20.77 26.15 27.97
CA ASN A 42 21.78 26.21 26.88
C ASN A 42 22.57 24.96 26.43
N LEU A 43 22.29 24.49 25.19
CA LEU A 43 23.24 23.79 24.33
C LEU A 43 23.34 24.49 22.95
N PRO A 44 24.54 24.59 22.35
CA PRO A 44 24.81 25.47 21.20
C PRO A 44 24.30 24.90 19.87
N PRO A 45 24.10 25.74 18.84
CA PRO A 45 23.64 25.31 17.53
C PRO A 45 24.82 24.72 16.74
N VAL A 46 24.83 23.40 16.53
CA VAL A 46 25.73 22.80 15.54
C VAL A 46 25.13 22.99 14.16
N GLN A 47 25.87 23.74 13.37
CA GLN A 47 25.57 24.16 12.01
C GLN A 47 25.46 22.97 11.05
N SER A 48 24.40 23.01 10.25
CA SER A 48 24.38 22.82 8.80
C SER A 48 25.50 21.98 8.18
N GLY A 49 25.11 20.78 7.75
CA GLY A 49 25.75 20.05 6.68
C GLY A 49 24.68 19.25 5.97
N MET A 50 23.94 19.88 5.06
CA MET A 50 23.02 19.18 4.16
C MET A 50 23.83 18.35 3.15
N PRO A 51 23.60 17.04 2.99
CA PRO A 51 23.90 16.36 1.74
C PRO A 51 22.62 16.33 0.89
N GLU A 52 22.30 17.44 0.24
CA GLU A 52 21.12 17.58 -0.62
C GLU A 52 21.44 17.13 -2.07
N GLU A 53 22.01 15.94 -2.27
CA GLU A 53 22.31 15.44 -3.62
C GLU A 53 22.00 13.94 -3.87
N VAL A 54 21.36 13.23 -2.93
CA VAL A 54 21.03 11.79 -3.10
C VAL A 54 19.54 11.53 -3.41
N GLU A 55 18.70 12.55 -3.30
CA GLU A 55 17.23 12.38 -3.32
C GLU A 55 16.64 12.22 -4.74
N CYS A 56 17.36 12.69 -5.77
CA CYS A 56 16.85 12.72 -7.14
C CYS A 56 16.87 11.33 -7.82
N ASP A 57 17.93 10.54 -7.60
CA ASP A 57 18.09 9.20 -8.17
C ASP A 57 17.07 8.19 -7.60
N SER A 58 16.83 8.29 -6.29
CA SER A 58 15.83 7.46 -5.58
C SER A 58 14.40 7.71 -6.09
N LYS A 59 14.07 8.97 -6.41
CA LYS A 59 12.76 9.35 -6.95
C LYS A 59 12.53 8.80 -8.36
N GLN A 60 13.52 8.89 -9.23
CA GLN A 60 13.43 8.33 -10.59
C GLN A 60 13.29 6.81 -10.58
N HIS A 61 14.05 6.13 -9.71
CA HIS A 61 13.93 4.69 -9.54
C HIS A 61 12.54 4.28 -9.01
N PHE A 62 11.98 5.04 -8.06
CA PHE A 62 10.64 4.82 -7.54
C PHE A 62 9.56 5.00 -8.61
N GLU A 63 9.64 6.06 -9.41
CA GLU A 63 8.71 6.32 -10.52
C GLU A 63 8.79 5.22 -11.59
N SER A 64 10.00 4.80 -11.97
CA SER A 64 10.22 3.69 -12.90
C SER A 64 9.64 2.37 -12.39
N HIS A 65 9.88 2.05 -11.12
CA HIS A 65 9.33 0.86 -10.49
C HIS A 65 7.80 0.89 -10.44
N THR A 66 7.21 2.04 -10.08
CA THR A 66 5.76 2.23 -10.05
C THR A 66 5.14 2.08 -11.43
N ARG A 67 5.76 2.65 -12.47
CA ARG A 67 5.34 2.48 -13.87
C ARG A 67 5.29 1.00 -14.24
N ARG A 68 6.36 0.26 -13.94
CA ARG A 68 6.44 -1.18 -14.22
C ARG A 68 5.36 -1.98 -13.50
N LEU A 69 5.07 -1.65 -12.24
CA LEU A 69 3.99 -2.31 -11.49
C LEU A 69 2.63 -2.08 -12.16
N LEU A 70 2.35 -0.85 -12.58
CA LEU A 70 1.10 -0.52 -13.26
C LEU A 70 0.99 -1.22 -14.62
N ASP A 71 2.08 -1.32 -15.39
CA ASP A 71 2.10 -2.03 -16.66
C ASP A 71 1.77 -3.53 -16.47
N VAL A 72 2.38 -4.16 -15.47
CA VAL A 72 2.09 -5.57 -15.13
C VAL A 72 0.65 -5.74 -14.64
N GLU A 73 0.15 -4.85 -13.79
CA GLU A 73 -1.23 -4.89 -13.31
C GLU A 73 -2.22 -4.77 -14.47
N PHE A 74 -1.94 -3.86 -15.41
CA PHE A 74 -2.78 -3.65 -16.59
C PHE A 74 -2.81 -4.88 -17.50
N GLU A 75 -1.65 -5.51 -17.75
CA GLU A 75 -1.56 -6.74 -18.52
C GLU A 75 -2.34 -7.88 -17.83
N CYS A 76 -2.18 -8.04 -16.52
CA CYS A 76 -2.93 -9.04 -15.75
C CYS A 76 -4.45 -8.83 -15.86
N LYS A 77 -4.90 -7.58 -15.75
CA LYS A 77 -6.33 -7.24 -15.86
C LYS A 77 -6.88 -7.48 -17.26
N THR A 78 -6.07 -7.21 -18.30
CA THR A 78 -6.44 -7.51 -19.69
C THR A 78 -6.67 -9.01 -19.87
N ILE A 79 -5.73 -9.84 -19.41
CA ILE A 79 -5.86 -11.31 -19.48
C ILE A 79 -7.07 -11.80 -18.67
N GLN A 80 -7.30 -11.24 -17.49
CA GLN A 80 -8.47 -11.60 -16.67
C GLN A 80 -9.79 -11.27 -17.38
N LEU A 81 -9.86 -10.11 -18.05
CA LEU A 81 -11.04 -9.71 -18.80
C LEU A 81 -11.29 -10.61 -20.02
N GLU A 82 -10.25 -10.98 -20.75
CA GLU A 82 -10.33 -11.92 -21.86
C GLU A 82 -10.84 -13.29 -21.39
N ALA A 83 -10.27 -13.81 -20.30
CA ALA A 83 -10.70 -15.07 -19.71
C ALA A 83 -12.16 -15.03 -19.27
N ALA A 84 -12.59 -13.95 -18.60
CA ALA A 84 -13.98 -13.76 -18.19
C ALA A 84 -14.93 -13.78 -19.40
N THR A 85 -14.56 -13.07 -20.48
CA THR A 85 -15.35 -13.02 -21.71
C THR A 85 -15.51 -14.40 -22.35
N ILE A 86 -14.43 -15.18 -22.43
CA ILE A 86 -14.47 -16.55 -22.97
C ILE A 86 -15.38 -17.44 -22.11
N CYS A 87 -15.25 -17.34 -20.77
CA CYS A 87 -16.09 -18.10 -19.86
C CYS A 87 -17.58 -17.74 -20.00
N ASP A 88 -17.90 -16.46 -20.13
CA ASP A 88 -19.29 -16.00 -20.30
C ASP A 88 -19.90 -16.49 -21.61
N VAL A 89 -19.15 -16.46 -22.71
CA VAL A 89 -19.58 -17.02 -24.00
C VAL A 89 -19.78 -18.52 -23.90
N ALA A 90 -18.84 -19.25 -23.30
CA ALA A 90 -18.95 -20.70 -23.13
C ALA A 90 -20.16 -21.10 -22.26
N LEU A 91 -20.41 -20.37 -21.17
CA LEU A 91 -21.56 -20.59 -20.31
C LEU A 91 -22.87 -20.28 -21.03
N SER A 92 -22.91 -19.20 -21.80
CA SER A 92 -24.08 -18.82 -22.60
C SER A 92 -24.39 -19.87 -23.67
N ARG A 93 -23.36 -20.34 -24.40
CA ARG A 93 -23.48 -21.43 -25.37
C ARG A 93 -24.05 -22.68 -24.72
N LYS A 94 -23.52 -23.08 -23.56
CA LYS A 94 -24.04 -24.23 -22.81
C LYS A 94 -25.51 -24.06 -22.44
N LYS A 95 -25.90 -22.91 -21.87
CA LYS A 95 -27.29 -22.63 -21.49
C LYS A 95 -28.26 -22.71 -22.68
N MET A 96 -27.85 -22.20 -23.84
CA MET A 96 -28.67 -22.23 -25.06
C MET A 96 -28.85 -23.66 -25.59
N LEU A 97 -27.77 -24.45 -25.60
CA LEU A 97 -27.83 -25.86 -26.00
C LEU A 97 -28.67 -26.68 -25.01
N ASP A 98 -28.53 -26.44 -23.70
CA ASP A 98 -29.33 -27.09 -22.66
C ASP A 98 -30.83 -26.73 -22.78
N ALA A 99 -31.14 -25.54 -23.31
CA ALA A 99 -32.50 -25.12 -23.65
C ALA A 99 -33.04 -25.73 -24.96
N GLY A 100 -32.24 -26.53 -25.68
CA GLY A 100 -32.63 -27.19 -26.93
C GLY A 100 -32.54 -26.30 -28.17
N ILE A 101 -31.82 -25.17 -28.10
CA ILE A 101 -31.55 -24.34 -29.28
C ILE A 101 -30.57 -25.10 -30.18
N ASP A 102 -30.84 -25.12 -31.49
CA ASP A 102 -29.99 -25.79 -32.48
C ASP A 102 -28.57 -25.18 -32.50
N ARG A 103 -27.54 -26.01 -32.72
CA ARG A 103 -26.15 -25.56 -32.69
C ARG A 103 -25.87 -24.46 -33.72
N ASP A 104 -26.44 -24.57 -34.93
CA ASP A 104 -26.23 -23.57 -35.99
C ASP A 104 -26.83 -22.21 -35.60
N GLU A 105 -27.93 -22.24 -34.86
CA GLU A 105 -28.58 -21.05 -34.30
C GLU A 105 -27.72 -20.43 -33.19
N VAL A 106 -27.18 -21.25 -32.27
CA VAL A 106 -26.28 -20.78 -31.19
C VAL A 106 -25.02 -20.14 -31.76
N ASP A 107 -24.39 -20.76 -32.76
CA ASP A 107 -23.15 -20.27 -33.36
C ASP A 107 -23.35 -19.00 -34.21
N ARG A 108 -24.59 -18.74 -34.66
CA ARG A 108 -24.96 -17.46 -35.29
C ARG A 108 -25.14 -16.35 -34.27
N LEU A 109 -25.63 -16.67 -33.07
CA LEU A 109 -26.02 -15.68 -32.04
C LEU A 109 -24.87 -15.26 -31.13
N LEU A 110 -23.92 -16.16 -30.85
CA LEU A 110 -22.81 -15.87 -29.95
C LEU A 110 -21.58 -15.38 -30.71
N PRO A 111 -20.82 -14.43 -30.13
CA PRO A 111 -19.53 -14.05 -30.69
C PRO A 111 -18.60 -15.26 -30.72
N GLN A 112 -17.80 -15.33 -31.80
CA GLN A 112 -16.79 -16.36 -32.03
C GLN A 112 -15.59 -16.16 -31.09
#